data_AF-A0A176RWI5-F1
#
_entry.id   AF-A0A176RWI5-F1
#
_cell.length_a   1.000
_cell.length_b   1.000
_cell.length_c   1.000
_cell.angle_alpha   90.00
_cell.angle_beta   90.00
_cell.angle_gamma   90.00
#
_symmetry.space_group_name_H-M   'P 1'
#
loop_
_entity.id
_entity.type
_entity.pdbx_description
1 polymer ?
#
loop_
_entity_poly.entity_id
_entity_poly.type
_entity_poly.pdbx_seq_one_letter_code
_entity_poly.pdbx_strand_id
1 'polypeptide(L)'
;MVDDGMALGGFILQLRGISPNALRFPKGVALLRHIRKAVENHELPPECATLWLDTGIYPNEAYAKFNVMPEDYDAAQMKAVAKRLLVFLQTLADFSEAFINGYGQLGIRDGGRIKGEYCLTETDIKQGKRFADVACRACWPIEHWHPQKGISLEYLPAGHHYDIPLRSLKVATFTNLWAVGKCLSAEPRAQASARVAGTCWAMGDAVGKNILGSSKCN
;
A
#
# COMPACT_ATOMS: atom_id res chain seq x y z
N MET A 1 22.15 7.24 6.03
CA MET A 1 20.95 8.09 5.91
C MET A 1 20.24 7.60 4.67
N VAL A 2 18.99 7.14 4.80
CA VAL A 2 18.33 6.39 3.73
C VAL A 2 18.03 7.34 2.57
N ASP A 3 18.57 7.07 1.37
CA ASP A 3 17.98 7.61 0.14
C ASP A 3 16.73 6.77 -0.14
N ASP A 4 15.68 7.05 0.65
CA ASP A 4 14.36 6.47 0.52
C ASP A 4 13.70 7.06 -0.72
N GLY A 5 13.62 6.25 -1.77
CA GLY A 5 12.91 6.58 -3.00
C GLY A 5 11.48 7.02 -2.70
N MET A 6 11.04 8.09 -3.37
CA MET A 6 9.69 8.60 -3.24
C MET A 6 8.66 7.49 -3.47
N ALA A 7 7.69 7.37 -2.56
CA ALA A 7 6.60 6.43 -2.72
C ALA A 7 5.85 6.75 -4.01
N LEU A 8 5.76 5.78 -4.93
CA LEU A 8 4.99 5.95 -6.16
C LEU A 8 3.54 6.34 -5.84
N GLY A 9 2.97 7.24 -6.63
CA GLY A 9 1.54 7.52 -6.62
C GLY A 9 0.75 6.35 -7.22
N GLY A 10 -0.53 6.27 -6.87
CA GLY A 10 -1.45 5.29 -7.43
C GLY A 10 -2.40 5.96 -8.42
N PHE A 11 -2.42 5.52 -9.68
CA PHE A 11 -3.47 5.88 -10.63
C PHE A 11 -4.36 4.66 -10.86
N ILE A 12 -5.65 4.78 -10.54
CA ILE A 12 -6.58 3.65 -10.54
C ILE A 12 -7.53 3.76 -11.72
N LEU A 13 -7.66 2.68 -12.47
CA LEU A 13 -8.60 2.51 -13.57
C LEU A 13 -9.67 1.49 -13.17
N GLN A 14 -10.94 1.84 -13.34
CA GLN A 14 -12.04 0.92 -13.12
C GLN A 14 -12.48 0.29 -14.44
N LEU A 15 -12.43 -1.03 -14.51
CA LEU A 15 -12.85 -1.83 -15.66
C LEU A 15 -14.14 -2.57 -15.32
N ARG A 16 -15.08 -2.61 -16.28
CA ARG A 16 -16.31 -3.41 -16.21
C ARG A 16 -16.50 -4.21 -17.49
N GLY A 17 -17.49 -5.11 -17.52
CA GLY A 17 -17.72 -6.00 -18.67
C GLY A 17 -16.76 -7.20 -18.72
N ILE A 18 -16.09 -7.49 -17.61
CA ILE A 18 -15.18 -8.62 -17.50
C ILE A 18 -15.96 -9.88 -17.12
N SER A 19 -15.57 -11.04 -17.64
CA SER A 19 -16.16 -12.32 -17.28
C SER A 19 -16.02 -12.60 -15.77
N PRO A 20 -17.07 -13.14 -15.12
CA PRO A 20 -16.97 -13.55 -13.72
C PRO A 20 -15.78 -14.48 -13.48
N ASN A 21 -15.04 -14.24 -12.40
CA ASN A 21 -13.83 -15.01 -12.03
C ASN A 21 -12.62 -14.86 -12.98
N ALA A 22 -12.60 -13.90 -13.91
CA ALA A 22 -11.44 -13.65 -14.78
C ALA A 22 -10.13 -13.42 -14.02
N LEU A 23 -10.21 -12.86 -12.81
CA LEU A 23 -9.05 -12.62 -11.93
C LEU A 23 -8.92 -13.63 -10.79
N ARG A 24 -9.80 -14.62 -10.70
CA ARG A 24 -9.72 -15.65 -9.65
C ARG A 24 -8.41 -16.42 -9.79
N PHE A 25 -7.72 -16.65 -8.67
CA PHE A 25 -6.48 -17.43 -8.68
C PHE A 25 -6.71 -18.80 -9.36
N PRO A 26 -5.82 -19.22 -10.30
CA PRO A 26 -4.55 -18.59 -10.69
C PRO A 26 -4.61 -17.62 -11.88
N LYS A 27 -5.79 -17.40 -12.49
CA LYS A 27 -5.93 -16.60 -13.73
C LYS A 27 -5.37 -15.19 -13.60
N GLY A 28 -5.64 -14.49 -12.49
CA GLY A 28 -5.13 -13.13 -12.25
C GLY A 28 -3.59 -13.05 -12.26
N VAL A 29 -2.91 -14.04 -11.67
CA VAL A 29 -1.44 -14.12 -11.67
C VAL A 29 -0.91 -14.39 -13.06
N ALA A 30 -1.55 -15.29 -13.81
CA ALA A 30 -1.18 -15.59 -15.19
C ALA A 30 -1.36 -14.35 -16.09
N LEU A 31 -2.44 -13.59 -15.90
CA LEU A 31 -2.69 -12.34 -16.62
C LEU A 31 -1.61 -11.28 -16.35
N LEU A 32 -1.25 -11.07 -15.08
CA LEU A 32 -0.16 -10.13 -14.74
C LEU A 32 1.17 -10.53 -15.39
N ARG A 33 1.49 -11.83 -15.47
CA ARG A 33 2.67 -12.31 -16.20
C ARG A 33 2.57 -12.04 -17.70
N HIS A 34 1.41 -12.24 -18.28
CA HIS A 34 1.17 -11.98 -19.70
C HIS A 34 1.32 -10.50 -20.04
N ILE A 35 0.75 -9.60 -19.22
CA ILE A 35 0.92 -8.14 -19.34
C ILE A 35 2.39 -7.75 -19.27
N ARG A 36 3.14 -8.26 -18.28
CA ARG A 36 4.58 -7.98 -18.16
C ARG A 36 5.38 -8.41 -19.39
N LYS A 37 5.10 -9.60 -19.93
CA LYS A 37 5.72 -10.07 -21.16
C LYS A 37 5.38 -9.19 -22.37
N ALA A 38 4.12 -8.72 -22.47
CA ALA A 38 3.72 -7.78 -23.52
C ALA A 38 4.44 -6.43 -23.39
N VAL A 39 4.76 -5.97 -22.18
CA VAL A 39 5.61 -4.79 -21.97
C VAL A 39 7.06 -5.06 -22.39
N GLU A 40 7.63 -6.20 -22.02
CA GLU A 40 8.98 -6.63 -22.45
C GLU A 40 9.10 -6.71 -23.99
N ASN A 41 8.03 -7.12 -24.67
CA ASN A 41 7.92 -7.18 -26.13
C ASN A 41 7.59 -5.83 -26.79
N HIS A 42 7.46 -4.74 -26.04
CA HIS A 42 7.04 -3.41 -26.51
C HIS A 42 5.61 -3.32 -27.09
N GLU A 43 4.75 -4.31 -26.82
CA GLU A 43 3.34 -4.32 -27.22
C GLU A 43 2.50 -3.39 -26.32
N LEU A 44 2.87 -3.30 -25.04
CA LEU A 44 2.26 -2.42 -24.03
C LEU A 44 3.23 -1.33 -23.54
N PRO A 45 2.70 -0.17 -23.07
CA PRO A 45 3.52 0.88 -22.45
C PRO A 45 4.26 0.39 -21.19
N PRO A 46 5.45 0.95 -20.88
CA PRO A 46 6.26 0.56 -19.71
C PRO A 46 5.53 0.72 -18.37
N GLU A 47 4.59 1.66 -18.26
CA GLU A 47 3.77 1.89 -17.07
C GLU A 47 2.93 0.66 -16.68
N CYS A 48 2.67 -0.24 -17.62
CA CYS A 48 1.96 -1.50 -17.35
C CYS A 48 2.84 -2.56 -16.66
N ALA A 49 4.17 -2.40 -16.61
CA ALA A 49 5.08 -3.41 -16.03
C ALA A 49 4.83 -3.64 -14.53
N THR A 50 4.51 -2.56 -13.81
CA THR A 50 4.25 -2.58 -12.37
C THR A 50 2.75 -2.57 -12.04
N LEU A 51 1.89 -2.75 -13.05
CA LEU A 51 0.44 -2.78 -12.87
C LEU A 51 0.02 -3.88 -11.89
N TRP A 52 -0.94 -3.57 -11.03
CA TRP A 52 -1.66 -4.54 -10.21
C TRP A 52 -3.14 -4.61 -10.59
N LEU A 53 -3.74 -5.79 -10.54
CA LEU A 53 -5.15 -6.03 -10.83
C LEU A 53 -5.84 -6.61 -9.61
N ASP A 54 -6.91 -5.97 -9.17
CA ASP A 54 -7.78 -6.46 -8.10
C ASP A 54 -9.20 -6.68 -8.62
N THR A 55 -9.89 -7.66 -8.05
CA THR A 55 -11.34 -7.84 -8.27
C THR A 55 -12.11 -6.68 -7.68
N GLY A 56 -13.17 -6.26 -8.38
CA GLY A 56 -14.10 -5.25 -7.91
C GLY A 56 -15.09 -5.77 -6.85
N ILE A 57 -16.04 -4.91 -6.50
CA ILE A 57 -17.17 -5.26 -5.65
C ILE A 57 -18.15 -6.13 -6.44
N TYR A 58 -18.30 -5.85 -7.74
CA TYR A 58 -19.17 -6.61 -8.62
C TYR A 58 -18.43 -7.75 -9.34
N PRO A 59 -19.11 -8.87 -9.67
CA PRO A 59 -18.48 -10.01 -10.33
C PRO A 59 -17.83 -9.70 -11.68
N ASN A 60 -18.30 -8.66 -12.37
CA ASN A 60 -17.85 -8.24 -13.70
C ASN A 60 -16.97 -6.98 -13.68
N GLU A 61 -16.31 -6.72 -12.55
CA GLU A 61 -15.55 -5.50 -12.29
C GLU A 61 -14.12 -5.84 -11.85
N ALA A 62 -13.18 -5.01 -12.28
CA ALA A 62 -11.81 -5.03 -11.81
C ALA A 62 -11.24 -3.61 -11.65
N TYR A 63 -10.23 -3.49 -10.81
CA TYR A 63 -9.42 -2.29 -10.67
C TYR A 63 -8.00 -2.56 -11.15
N ALA A 64 -7.57 -1.78 -12.15
CA ALA A 64 -6.19 -1.73 -12.62
C ALA A 64 -5.48 -0.57 -11.92
N LYS A 65 -4.46 -0.89 -11.12
CA LYS A 65 -3.72 0.06 -10.29
C LYS A 65 -2.32 0.25 -10.86
N PHE A 66 -2.09 1.41 -11.46
CA PHE A 66 -0.78 1.83 -11.95
C PHE A 66 0.01 2.47 -10.83
N ASN A 67 1.32 2.21 -10.81
CA ASN A 67 2.25 2.90 -9.92
C ASN A 67 3.01 3.95 -10.74
N VAL A 68 2.84 5.22 -10.41
CA VAL A 68 3.29 6.35 -11.22
C VAL A 68 4.14 7.28 -10.36
N MET A 69 5.29 7.75 -10.86
CA MET A 69 6.06 8.79 -10.18
C MET A 69 5.23 10.08 -10.19
N PRO A 70 4.96 10.72 -9.05
CA PRO A 70 4.13 11.92 -9.03
C PRO A 70 4.64 13.06 -9.91
N GLU A 71 5.96 13.17 -10.06
CA GLU A 71 6.63 14.16 -10.91
C GLU A 71 6.41 13.90 -12.41
N ASP A 72 6.30 12.62 -12.80
CA ASP A 72 6.08 12.18 -14.18
C ASP A 72 4.60 12.03 -14.52
N TYR A 73 3.69 12.40 -13.61
CA TYR A 73 2.26 12.18 -13.82
C TYR A 73 1.67 13.16 -14.84
N ASP A 74 1.28 12.61 -15.99
CA ASP A 74 0.43 13.28 -16.96
C ASP A 74 -0.91 12.52 -17.12
N ALA A 75 -2.02 13.22 -16.85
CA ALA A 75 -3.34 12.63 -16.89
C ALA A 75 -3.80 12.20 -18.30
N ALA A 76 -3.37 12.92 -19.34
CA ALA A 76 -3.71 12.59 -20.72
C ALA A 76 -2.91 11.36 -21.19
N GLN A 77 -1.63 11.29 -20.87
CA GLN A 77 -0.77 10.12 -21.11
C GLN A 77 -1.32 8.89 -20.40
N MET A 78 -1.66 8.98 -19.11
CA MET A 78 -2.19 7.82 -18.37
C MET A 78 -3.54 7.34 -18.91
N LYS A 79 -4.38 8.24 -19.44
CA LYS A 79 -5.60 7.85 -20.16
C LYS A 79 -5.29 7.14 -21.48
N ALA A 80 -4.25 7.54 -22.21
CA ALA A 80 -3.80 6.85 -23.41
C ALA A 80 -3.24 5.45 -23.08
N VAL A 81 -2.43 5.34 -22.02
CA VAL A 81 -1.93 4.06 -21.50
C VAL A 81 -3.09 3.13 -21.12
N ALA A 82 -4.08 3.63 -20.38
CA ALA A 82 -5.26 2.87 -19.99
C ALA A 82 -6.06 2.35 -21.19
N LYS A 83 -6.20 3.16 -22.26
CA LYS A 83 -6.85 2.71 -23.51
C LYS A 83 -6.05 1.62 -24.21
N ARG A 84 -4.71 1.71 -24.27
CA ARG A 84 -3.85 0.66 -24.83
C ARG A 84 -3.97 -0.65 -24.03
N LEU A 85 -3.97 -0.54 -22.70
CA LEU A 85 -4.21 -1.70 -21.84
C LEU A 85 -5.59 -2.32 -22.12
N LEU A 86 -6.64 -1.52 -22.24
CA LEU A 86 -7.99 -2.03 -22.54
C LEU A 86 -8.01 -2.81 -23.85
N VAL A 87 -7.48 -2.24 -24.94
CA VAL A 87 -7.43 -2.90 -26.26
C VAL A 87 -6.68 -4.22 -26.18
N PHE A 88 -5.56 -4.26 -25.47
CA PHE A 88 -4.82 -5.50 -25.25
C PHE A 88 -5.67 -6.52 -24.47
N LEU A 89 -6.32 -6.10 -23.38
CA LEU A 89 -7.17 -6.99 -22.59
C LEU A 89 -8.33 -7.55 -23.42
N GLN A 90 -8.95 -6.75 -24.29
CA GLN A 90 -10.06 -7.19 -25.16
C GLN A 90 -9.67 -8.30 -26.17
N THR A 91 -8.38 -8.57 -26.37
CA THR A 91 -7.93 -9.74 -27.14
C THR A 91 -8.13 -11.06 -26.39
N LEU A 92 -8.35 -11.01 -25.08
CA LEU A 92 -8.54 -12.16 -24.21
C LEU A 92 -10.05 -12.43 -24.06
N ALA A 93 -10.45 -13.71 -24.16
CA ALA A 93 -11.86 -14.11 -24.10
C ALA A 93 -12.58 -13.63 -22.82
N ASP A 94 -11.92 -13.66 -21.67
CA ASP A 94 -12.50 -13.23 -20.39
C ASP A 94 -12.72 -11.70 -20.33
N PHE A 95 -12.19 -10.92 -21.27
CA PHE A 95 -12.17 -9.46 -21.28
C PHE A 95 -12.69 -8.87 -22.61
N SER A 96 -13.25 -9.66 -23.52
CA SER A 96 -13.66 -9.19 -24.85
C SER A 96 -14.66 -8.04 -24.80
N GLU A 97 -15.58 -8.09 -23.83
CA GLU A 97 -16.60 -7.06 -23.58
C GLU A 97 -16.14 -6.02 -22.54
N ALA A 98 -14.86 -6.03 -22.14
CA ALA A 98 -14.37 -5.11 -21.14
C ALA A 98 -14.44 -3.66 -21.65
N PHE A 99 -14.75 -2.73 -20.74
CA PHE A 99 -14.71 -1.30 -21.01
C PHE A 99 -14.24 -0.53 -19.77
N ILE A 100 -13.73 0.68 -20.00
CA ILE A 100 -13.34 1.59 -18.91
C ILE A 100 -14.60 2.29 -18.40
N ASN A 101 -14.93 2.04 -17.13
CA ASN A 101 -16.06 2.69 -16.46
C ASN A 101 -15.65 4.03 -15.84
N GLY A 102 -14.40 4.18 -15.42
CA GLY A 102 -13.92 5.40 -14.78
C GLY A 102 -12.41 5.47 -14.60
N TYR A 103 -11.91 6.69 -14.49
CA TYR A 103 -10.51 7.00 -14.17
C TYR A 103 -10.46 7.64 -12.79
N GLY A 104 -9.55 7.15 -11.94
CA GLY A 104 -9.21 7.79 -10.68
C GLY A 104 -8.32 9.02 -10.88
N GLN A 105 -8.08 9.73 -9.79
CA GLN A 105 -7.03 10.75 -9.70
C GLN A 105 -5.72 10.10 -9.23
N LEU A 106 -4.60 10.79 -9.41
CA LEU A 106 -3.33 10.38 -8.81
C LEU A 106 -3.44 10.43 -7.28
N GLY A 107 -3.35 9.27 -6.64
CA GLY A 107 -3.33 9.15 -5.18
C GLY A 107 -1.92 9.24 -4.62
N ILE A 108 -1.70 10.13 -3.66
CA ILE A 108 -0.43 10.24 -2.92
C ILE A 108 -0.32 9.11 -1.90
N ARG A 109 0.65 8.20 -2.08
CA ARG A 109 0.81 7.01 -1.23
C ARG A 109 1.66 7.24 0.02
N ASP A 110 2.43 8.31 0.09
CA ASP A 110 3.11 8.77 1.30
C ASP A 110 3.09 10.31 1.35
N GLY A 111 2.61 10.87 2.47
CA GLY A 111 2.41 12.31 2.66
C GLY A 111 3.17 12.85 3.87
N GLY A 112 4.10 12.07 4.41
CA GLY A 112 4.81 12.39 5.64
C GLY A 112 4.26 11.67 6.87
N ARG A 113 5.01 11.82 7.96
CA ARG A 113 4.79 11.18 9.26
C ARG A 113 4.93 12.23 10.35
N ILE A 114 4.34 12.00 11.52
CA ILE A 114 4.62 12.87 12.66
C ILE A 114 6.06 12.63 13.15
N LYS A 115 6.63 13.66 13.79
CA LYS A 115 7.76 13.45 14.70
C LYS A 115 7.21 13.06 16.06
N GLY A 116 7.26 11.77 16.37
CA GLY A 116 6.82 11.25 17.65
C GLY A 116 7.88 11.40 18.75
N GLU A 117 7.48 11.17 20.00
CA GLU A 117 8.42 11.05 21.13
C GLU A 117 9.40 9.87 20.96
N TYR A 118 9.04 8.88 20.14
CA TYR A 118 9.91 7.81 19.67
C TYR A 118 9.74 7.56 18.18
N CYS A 119 10.83 7.22 17.48
CA CYS A 119 10.81 6.77 16.09
C CYS A 119 10.99 5.25 16.08
N LEU A 120 9.96 4.49 15.65
CA LEU A 120 10.06 3.05 15.51
C LEU A 120 11.03 2.71 14.37
N THR A 121 12.05 1.89 14.64
CA THR A 121 13.12 1.58 13.69
C THR A 121 12.95 0.20 13.05
N GLU A 122 13.59 -0.01 11.89
CA GLU A 122 13.68 -1.34 11.28
C GLU A 122 14.34 -2.35 12.23
N THR A 123 15.36 -1.90 12.97
CA THR A 123 16.04 -2.71 13.98
C THR A 123 15.09 -3.19 15.07
N ASP A 124 14.19 -2.31 15.57
CA ASP A 124 13.20 -2.67 16.59
C ASP A 124 12.29 -3.82 16.11
N ILE A 125 11.90 -3.78 14.83
CA ILE A 125 11.07 -4.82 14.21
C ILE A 125 11.85 -6.13 14.08
N LYS A 126 13.07 -6.07 13.53
CA LYS A 126 13.92 -7.25 13.32
C LYS A 126 14.29 -7.93 14.64
N GLN A 127 14.46 -7.17 15.71
CA GLN A 127 14.76 -7.69 17.04
C GLN A 127 13.51 -8.09 17.84
N GLY A 128 12.30 -7.80 17.36
CA GLY A 128 11.07 -8.15 18.08
C GLY A 128 10.93 -7.36 19.38
N LYS A 129 11.34 -6.10 19.35
CA LYS A 129 11.50 -5.27 20.55
C LYS A 129 10.22 -5.17 21.36
N ARG A 130 10.39 -5.21 22.67
CA ARG A 130 9.34 -5.00 23.67
C ARG A 130 9.45 -3.62 24.27
N PHE A 131 8.30 -3.02 24.56
CA PHE A 131 8.22 -1.71 25.19
C PHE A 131 7.39 -1.80 26.47
N ALA A 132 7.62 -0.90 27.42
CA ALA A 132 6.80 -0.82 28.63
C ALA A 132 5.43 -0.17 28.33
N ASP A 133 5.39 0.73 27.35
CA ASP A 133 4.25 1.54 26.94
C ASP A 133 3.62 1.02 25.63
N VAL A 134 3.29 -0.28 25.58
CA VAL A 134 2.78 -0.91 24.35
C VAL A 134 1.40 -0.36 23.96
N ALA A 135 1.29 0.13 22.73
CA ALA A 135 -0.01 0.42 22.12
C ALA A 135 -0.60 -0.86 21.52
N CYS A 136 0.15 -1.55 20.65
CA CYS A 136 -0.28 -2.81 20.06
C CYS A 136 0.91 -3.66 19.59
N ARG A 137 0.62 -4.88 19.11
CA ARG A 137 1.60 -5.82 18.57
C ARG A 137 1.41 -5.98 17.07
N ALA A 138 2.51 -6.20 16.36
CA ALA A 138 2.52 -6.41 14.92
C ALA A 138 3.48 -7.54 14.53
N CYS A 139 3.15 -8.21 13.43
CA CYS A 139 3.93 -9.33 12.88
C CYS A 139 3.93 -9.37 11.35
N TRP A 140 3.47 -8.30 10.68
CA TRP A 140 3.47 -8.25 9.22
C TRP A 140 4.92 -8.25 8.70
N PRO A 141 5.23 -8.90 7.56
CA PRO A 141 6.52 -8.72 6.90
C PRO A 141 6.82 -7.23 6.64
N ILE A 142 8.10 -6.90 6.47
CA ILE A 142 8.47 -5.58 5.93
C ILE A 142 8.12 -5.59 4.44
N GLU A 143 6.95 -5.02 4.10
CA GLU A 143 6.41 -4.94 2.75
C GLU A 143 6.85 -3.65 2.05
N HIS A 144 8.05 -3.68 1.49
CA HIS A 144 8.64 -2.53 0.83
C HIS A 144 8.24 -2.47 -0.64
N TRP A 145 7.71 -1.33 -1.08
CA TRP A 145 7.35 -1.07 -2.48
C TRP A 145 8.46 -0.29 -3.16
N HIS A 146 9.32 -1.00 -3.89
CA HIS A 146 10.40 -0.39 -4.67
C HIS A 146 9.83 0.14 -5.99
N PRO A 147 10.12 1.39 -6.40
CA PRO A 147 9.51 1.97 -7.59
C PRO A 147 9.72 1.16 -8.88
N GLN A 148 10.93 0.64 -9.07
CA GLN A 148 11.33 -0.13 -10.27
C GLN A 148 11.15 -1.65 -10.10
N LYS A 149 11.37 -2.20 -8.89
CA LYS A 149 11.37 -3.66 -8.65
C LYS A 149 10.01 -4.19 -8.18
N GLY A 150 9.05 -3.31 -7.87
CA GLY A 150 7.76 -3.69 -7.32
C GLY A 150 7.83 -4.07 -5.84
N ILE A 151 6.92 -4.94 -5.41
CA ILE A 151 6.79 -5.37 -4.01
C ILE A 151 7.92 -6.30 -3.59
N SER A 152 8.50 -6.04 -2.42
CA SER A 152 9.42 -6.92 -1.71
C SER A 152 8.84 -7.24 -0.33
N LEU A 153 8.84 -8.53 0.03
CA LEU A 153 8.37 -9.02 1.32
C LEU A 153 9.55 -9.62 2.09
N GLU A 154 9.97 -8.94 3.16
CA GLU A 154 10.94 -9.48 4.10
C GLU A 154 10.21 -10.03 5.33
N TYR A 155 10.10 -11.35 5.40
CA TYR A 155 9.40 -12.05 6.47
C TYR A 155 10.22 -12.06 7.76
N LEU A 156 9.52 -11.87 8.87
CA LEU A 156 10.07 -12.04 10.20
C LEU A 156 10.17 -13.55 10.53
N PRO A 157 11.03 -13.96 11.48
CA PRO A 157 11.09 -15.35 11.93
C PRO A 157 9.72 -15.87 12.39
N ALA A 158 9.51 -17.20 12.34
CA ALA A 158 8.25 -17.79 12.77
C ALA A 158 7.95 -17.48 14.25
N GLY A 159 6.72 -17.07 14.56
CA GLY A 159 6.32 -16.66 15.92
C GLY A 159 6.82 -15.28 16.35
N HIS A 160 7.59 -14.60 15.50
CA HIS A 160 8.16 -13.29 15.79
C HIS A 160 7.10 -12.20 15.69
N HIS A 161 7.12 -11.28 16.65
CA HIS A 161 6.28 -10.10 16.68
C HIS A 161 6.98 -9.00 17.47
N TYR A 162 6.67 -7.76 17.16
CA TYR A 162 7.23 -6.59 17.82
C TYR A 162 6.12 -5.71 18.39
N ASP A 163 6.47 -4.89 19.37
CA ASP A 163 5.55 -3.95 19.99
C ASP A 163 5.65 -2.58 19.29
N ILE A 164 4.51 -1.91 19.14
CA ILE A 164 4.42 -0.51 18.71
C ILE A 164 4.11 0.30 19.96
N PRO A 165 5.01 1.20 20.41
CA PRO A 165 4.81 1.91 21.66
C PRO A 165 3.93 3.16 21.49
N LEU A 166 3.23 3.56 22.55
CA LEU A 166 2.36 4.75 22.57
C LEU A 166 3.13 6.02 22.22
N ARG A 167 4.37 6.15 22.68
CA ARG A 167 5.25 7.29 22.33
C ARG A 167 5.61 7.41 20.84
N SER A 168 5.42 6.36 20.04
CA SER A 168 5.49 6.48 18.55
C SER A 168 4.25 7.11 17.93
N LEU A 169 3.17 7.21 18.69
CA LEU A 169 1.87 7.76 18.26
C LEU A 169 1.63 9.17 18.84
N LYS A 170 2.43 9.61 19.83
CA LYS A 170 2.32 10.93 20.45
C LYS A 170 3.27 11.93 19.80
N VAL A 171 2.78 13.09 19.39
CA VAL A 171 3.60 14.13 18.74
C VAL A 171 4.54 14.77 19.76
N ALA A 172 5.85 14.79 19.50
CA ALA A 172 6.88 15.13 20.49
C ALA A 172 6.73 16.51 21.17
N THR A 173 6.11 17.48 20.48
CA THR A 173 5.97 18.85 20.96
C THR A 173 4.63 19.14 21.63
N PHE A 174 3.70 18.19 21.65
CA PHE A 174 2.34 18.40 22.14
C PHE A 174 1.98 17.39 23.22
N THR A 175 1.29 17.85 24.26
CA THR A 175 0.87 17.00 25.38
C THR A 175 -0.40 16.20 25.07
N ASN A 176 -1.23 16.69 24.14
CA ASN A 176 -2.57 16.18 23.85
C ASN A 176 -2.79 15.81 22.37
N LEU A 177 -1.75 15.78 21.55
CA LEU A 177 -1.86 15.46 20.12
C LEU A 177 -1.27 14.08 19.81
N TRP A 178 -2.08 13.25 19.17
CA TRP A 178 -1.74 11.88 18.80
C TRP A 178 -2.05 11.63 17.32
N ALA A 179 -1.25 10.78 16.66
CA ALA A 179 -1.48 10.36 15.29
C ALA A 179 -1.47 8.84 15.13
N VAL A 180 -2.58 8.38 14.57
CA VAL A 180 -2.96 7.03 14.13
C VAL A 180 -2.25 6.44 12.92
N GLY A 181 -2.04 5.12 12.86
CA GLY A 181 -1.94 4.38 11.60
C GLY A 181 -0.80 4.84 10.71
N LYS A 182 -1.08 5.20 9.45
CA LYS A 182 -0.05 5.63 8.48
C LYS A 182 0.79 6.82 8.97
N CYS A 183 0.26 7.64 9.87
CA CYS A 183 0.95 8.83 10.36
C CYS A 183 1.94 8.55 11.49
N LEU A 184 2.09 7.30 11.95
CA LEU A 184 2.96 6.96 13.08
C LEU A 184 4.42 7.41 12.87
N SER A 185 5.11 7.70 13.97
CA SER A 185 6.53 8.03 13.95
C SER A 185 7.37 6.76 13.80
N ALA A 186 7.84 6.51 12.58
CA ALA A 186 8.63 5.34 12.21
C ALA A 186 9.55 5.60 11.02
N GLU A 187 10.66 4.88 10.95
CA GLU A 187 11.47 4.79 9.75
C GLU A 187 10.65 4.21 8.58
N PRO A 188 10.95 4.55 7.31
CA PRO A 188 10.12 4.12 6.19
C PRO A 188 9.95 2.61 6.07
N ARG A 189 11.04 1.86 6.28
CA ARG A 189 11.01 0.38 6.32
C ARG A 189 10.26 -0.16 7.53
N ALA A 190 10.30 0.53 8.67
CA ALA A 190 9.52 0.12 9.83
C ALA A 190 8.01 0.33 9.62
N GLN A 191 7.65 1.47 9.03
CA GLN A 191 6.28 1.74 8.66
C GLN A 191 5.73 0.71 7.67
N ALA A 192 6.54 0.24 6.73
CA ALA A 192 6.14 -0.77 5.74
C ALA A 192 5.57 -2.06 6.35
N SER A 193 5.96 -2.39 7.60
CA SER A 193 5.39 -3.48 8.38
C SER A 193 4.30 -2.99 9.35
N ALA A 194 4.54 -1.88 10.04
CA ALA A 194 3.72 -1.43 11.17
C ALA A 194 2.31 -0.92 10.82
N ARG A 195 2.04 -0.48 9.58
CA ARG A 195 0.79 0.22 9.21
C ARG A 195 -0.27 -0.63 8.50
N VAL A 196 -0.27 -1.94 8.66
CA VAL A 196 -1.36 -2.77 8.11
C VAL A 196 -2.70 -2.44 8.77
N ALA A 197 -3.81 -2.75 8.11
CA ALA A 197 -5.14 -2.32 8.55
C ALA A 197 -5.44 -2.71 10.00
N GLY A 198 -5.12 -3.96 10.39
CA GLY A 198 -5.33 -4.46 11.74
C GLY A 198 -4.53 -3.70 12.81
N THR A 199 -3.26 -3.39 12.54
CA THR A 199 -2.43 -2.64 13.49
C THR A 199 -2.84 -1.17 13.54
N CYS A 200 -3.27 -0.57 12.42
CA CYS A 200 -3.84 0.78 12.41
C CYS A 200 -5.07 0.90 13.33
N TRP A 201 -5.97 -0.09 13.29
CA TRP A 201 -7.12 -0.13 14.21
C TRP A 201 -6.68 -0.31 15.66
N ALA A 202 -5.75 -1.22 15.92
CA ALA A 202 -5.25 -1.47 17.27
C ALA A 202 -4.54 -0.25 17.88
N MET A 203 -3.79 0.52 17.09
CA MET A 203 -3.20 1.80 17.52
C MET A 203 -4.28 2.79 17.97
N GLY A 204 -5.39 2.91 17.22
CA GLY A 204 -6.48 3.82 17.55
C GLY A 204 -7.19 3.45 18.85
N ASP A 205 -7.50 2.16 19.03
CA ASP A 205 -8.07 1.65 20.27
C ASP A 205 -7.15 1.91 21.47
N ALA A 206 -5.84 1.65 21.32
CA ALA A 206 -4.86 1.86 22.37
C ALA A 206 -4.71 3.33 22.78
N VAL A 207 -4.64 4.24 21.80
CA VAL A 207 -4.59 5.69 22.09
C VAL A 207 -5.87 6.16 22.77
N GLY A 208 -7.04 5.70 22.31
CA GLY A 208 -8.32 6.02 22.94
C GLY A 208 -8.37 5.59 24.42
N LYS A 209 -7.93 4.37 24.72
CA LYS A 209 -7.82 3.86 26.10
C LYS A 209 -6.84 4.66 26.95
N ASN A 210 -5.69 5.03 26.39
CA ASN A 210 -4.66 5.80 27.09
C ASN A 210 -5.16 7.20 27.49
N ILE A 211 -5.87 7.89 26.58
CA ILE A 211 -6.43 9.22 26.84
C ILE A 211 -7.49 9.14 27.96
N LEU A 212 -8.43 8.18 27.86
CA LEU A 212 -9.48 8.00 28.88
C LEU A 212 -8.94 7.58 30.25
N GLY A 213 -7.88 6.75 30.28
CA GLY A 213 -7.21 6.36 31.52
C GLY A 213 -6.54 7.53 32.22
N SER A 214 -5.91 8.42 31.46
CA SER A 214 -5.24 9.62 31.97
C SER A 214 -6.22 10.65 32.55
N SER A 215 -7.44 10.75 32.01
CA SER A 215 -8.46 11.70 32.48
C SER A 215 -9.08 11.36 33.84
N LYS A 216 -8.92 10.12 34.34
CA LYS A 216 -9.48 9.69 35.64
C LYS A 216 -8.55 9.97 36.83
N CYS A 217 -7.34 10.46 36.59
CA CYS A 217 -6.33 10.70 37.62
C CYS A 217 -6.10 12.19 37.93
N ASN A 218 -6.98 13.08 37.48
CA ASN A 218 -6.96 14.51 37.82
C ASN A 218 -8.20 14.89 38.64
#